data_AF-A0A7Y4VXT2-F1
#
_entry.id   AF-A0A7Y4VXT2-F1
#
_cell.length_a   1.000
_cell.length_b   1.000
_cell.length_c   1.000
_cell.angle_alpha   90.00
_cell.angle_beta   90.00
_cell.angle_gamma   90.00
#
_symmetry.space_group_name_H-M   'P 1'
#
loop_
_entity.id
_entity.type
_entity.pdbx_description
1 polymer ?
#
loop_
_entity_poly.entity_id
_entity_poly.type
_entity_poly.pdbx_seq_one_letter_code
_entity_poly.pdbx_strand_id
1 'polypeptide(L)'
;MRQRTAGFTLIELLIVVVIIGLLAAIALPKFGYTKEKAYVSTMKGDLRNLATAQEAYWNDNATYYNGSIPTASLVYNPSLSVAISVQAATNAGWSAKATHTHTNVACALFIGSASAVAPATTEGQIACQ
;
A
#
# COMPACT_ATOMS: atom_id res chain seq x y z
N MET A 1 -54.44 19.17 -36.94
CA MET A 1 -53.04 19.62 -37.17
C MET A 1 -52.14 18.40 -37.16
N ARG A 2 -51.55 18.03 -38.30
CA ARG A 2 -50.74 16.81 -38.45
C ARG A 2 -49.32 17.14 -38.01
N GLN A 3 -48.93 16.68 -36.82
CA GLN A 3 -47.57 16.87 -36.32
C GLN A 3 -46.60 16.06 -37.18
N ARG A 4 -45.60 16.73 -37.74
CA ARG A 4 -44.52 16.09 -38.50
C ARG A 4 -43.60 15.42 -37.49
N THR A 5 -43.55 14.10 -37.50
CA THR A 5 -42.53 13.33 -36.80
C THR A 5 -41.17 13.68 -37.42
N ALA A 6 -40.31 14.35 -36.67
CA ALA A 6 -38.92 14.58 -37.08
C ALA A 6 -38.17 13.24 -36.98
N GLY A 7 -37.69 12.74 -38.13
CA GLY A 7 -36.83 11.56 -38.18
C GLY A 7 -35.39 11.95 -37.85
N PHE A 8 -34.72 11.11 -37.07
CA PHE A 8 -33.29 11.26 -36.77
C PHE A 8 -32.46 10.96 -38.03
N THR A 9 -31.46 11.78 -38.33
CA THR A 9 -30.59 11.54 -39.49
C THR A 9 -29.50 10.52 -39.16
N LEU A 10 -29.09 9.74 -40.15
CA LEU A 10 -27.98 8.79 -40.01
C LEU A 10 -26.67 9.50 -39.62
N ILE A 11 -26.47 10.73 -40.09
CA ILE A 11 -25.27 11.51 -39.79
C ILE A 11 -25.24 11.98 -38.32
N GLU A 12 -26.39 12.30 -37.74
CA GLU A 12 -26.49 12.64 -36.31
C GLU A 12 -26.11 11.44 -35.42
N LEU A 13 -26.58 10.23 -35.75
CA LEU A 13 -26.18 9.04 -34.98
C LEU A 13 -24.70 8.71 -35.18
N LEU A 14 -24.15 8.92 -36.38
CA LEU A 14 -22.74 8.64 -36.67
C LEU A 14 -21.80 9.54 -35.85
N ILE A 15 -22.09 10.84 -35.76
CA ILE A 15 -21.30 11.77 -34.94
C ILE A 15 -21.37 11.39 -33.46
N VAL A 16 -22.53 10.99 -32.95
CA VAL A 16 -22.71 10.63 -31.54
C VAL A 16 -21.86 9.41 -31.16
N VAL A 17 -21.86 8.34 -31.97
CA VAL A 17 -21.03 7.15 -31.67
C VAL A 17 -19.54 7.44 -31.78
N VAL A 18 -19.13 8.33 -32.68
CA VAL A 18 -17.73 8.80 -32.81
C VAL A 18 -17.30 9.58 -31.56
N ILE A 19 -18.13 10.51 -31.08
CA ILE A 19 -17.84 11.29 -29.87
C ILE A 19 -17.80 10.39 -28.64
N ILE A 20 -18.75 9.47 -28.47
CA ILE A 20 -18.76 8.52 -27.35
C ILE A 20 -17.52 7.61 -27.40
N GLY A 21 -17.14 7.13 -28.59
CA GLY A 21 -15.93 6.33 -28.77
C GLY A 21 -14.64 7.07 -28.38
N LEU A 22 -14.53 8.35 -28.73
CA LEU A 22 -13.39 9.19 -28.36
C LEU A 22 -13.33 9.43 -26.84
N LEU A 23 -14.46 9.76 -26.22
CA LEU A 23 -14.54 10.00 -24.77
C LEU A 23 -14.24 8.73 -23.97
N ALA A 24 -14.73 7.56 -24.41
CA ALA A 24 -14.48 6.28 -23.75
C ALA A 24 -12.98 5.90 -23.76
N ALA A 25 -12.26 6.20 -24.84
CA ALA A 25 -10.83 5.92 -24.95
C ALA A 25 -9.97 6.72 -23.94
N ILE A 26 -10.36 7.96 -23.63
CA ILE A 26 -9.60 8.85 -22.72
C ILE A 26 -9.88 8.54 -21.25
N ALA A 27 -11.06 8.01 -20.91
CA ALA A 27 -11.51 7.88 -19.53
C ALA A 27 -10.92 6.68 -18.76
N LEU A 28 -10.50 5.61 -19.44
CA LEU A 28 -10.13 4.34 -18.80
C LEU A 28 -8.73 4.22 -18.15
N PRO A 29 -7.65 4.90 -18.59
CA PRO A 29 -6.29 4.46 -18.24
C PRO A 29 -5.79 4.82 -16.83
N LYS A 30 -6.58 5.47 -15.95
CA LYS A 30 -6.07 6.04 -14.69
C LYS A 30 -6.33 5.24 -13.39
N PHE A 31 -7.07 4.14 -13.43
CA PHE A 31 -7.52 3.48 -12.19
C PHE A 31 -6.50 2.52 -11.55
N GLY A 32 -5.57 1.95 -12.31
CA GLY A 32 -4.62 0.94 -11.80
C GLY A 32 -3.56 1.52 -10.85
N TYR A 33 -2.84 2.54 -11.30
CA TYR A 33 -1.68 3.10 -10.58
C TYR A 33 -2.03 3.75 -9.23
N THR A 34 -3.25 4.26 -9.07
CA THR A 34 -3.69 4.90 -7.82
C THR A 34 -3.89 3.87 -6.70
N LYS A 35 -4.32 2.64 -7.04
CA LYS A 35 -4.54 1.57 -6.05
C LYS A 35 -3.23 1.05 -5.47
N GLU A 36 -2.23 0.84 -6.30
CA GLU A 36 -0.91 0.39 -5.83
C GLU A 36 -0.26 1.40 -4.89
N LYS A 37 -0.31 2.70 -5.23
CA LYS A 37 0.17 3.76 -4.35
C LYS A 37 -0.55 3.76 -2.99
N ALA A 38 -1.86 3.48 -2.97
CA ALA A 38 -2.61 3.33 -1.74
C ALA A 38 -2.12 2.14 -0.90
N TYR A 39 -1.90 0.97 -1.52
CA TYR A 39 -1.35 -0.21 -0.83
C TYR A 39 0.04 0.06 -0.23
N VAL A 40 0.93 0.70 -0.99
CA VAL A 40 2.25 1.12 -0.49
C VAL A 40 2.12 2.12 0.66
N SER A 41 1.18 3.05 0.59
CA SER A 41 0.92 3.99 1.68
C SER A 41 0.45 3.26 2.95
N THR A 42 -0.41 2.26 2.83
CA THR A 42 -0.85 1.43 3.96
C THR A 42 0.31 0.68 4.58
N MET A 43 1.13 -0.02 3.78
CA MET A 43 2.33 -0.72 4.27
C MET A 43 3.30 0.21 5.02
N LYS A 44 3.50 1.43 4.52
CA LYS A 44 4.32 2.45 5.19
C LYS A 44 3.70 2.90 6.52
N GLY A 45 2.38 3.08 6.58
CA GLY A 45 1.68 3.41 7.82
C GLY A 45 1.83 2.30 8.86
N ASP A 46 1.65 1.06 8.43
CA ASP A 46 1.81 -0.12 9.26
C ASP A 46 3.23 -0.28 9.84
N LEU A 47 4.27 -0.06 9.04
CA LEU A 47 5.66 -0.09 9.53
C LEU A 47 5.95 1.01 10.57
N ARG A 48 5.31 2.19 10.48
CA ARG A 48 5.44 3.25 11.50
C ARG A 48 4.72 2.89 12.79
N ASN A 49 3.53 2.31 12.68
CA ASN A 49 2.77 1.84 13.83
C ASN A 49 3.51 0.70 14.54
N LEU A 50 4.08 -0.22 13.75
CA LEU A 50 4.96 -1.28 14.26
C LEU A 50 6.16 -0.69 14.99
N ALA A 51 6.80 0.35 14.45
CA ALA A 51 7.93 0.99 15.14
C ALA A 51 7.52 1.52 16.50
N THR A 52 6.36 2.20 16.59
CA THR A 52 5.83 2.68 17.87
C THR A 52 5.57 1.52 18.85
N ALA A 53 5.03 0.40 18.36
CA ALA A 53 4.78 -0.77 19.19
C ALA A 53 6.06 -1.49 19.63
N GLN A 54 7.10 -1.52 18.78
CA GLN A 54 8.41 -2.06 19.12
C GLN A 54 9.12 -1.22 20.18
N GLU A 55 9.06 0.12 20.09
CA GLU A 55 9.58 1.00 21.14
C GLU A 55 8.84 0.82 22.47
N ALA A 56 7.51 0.70 22.43
CA ALA A 56 6.73 0.40 23.63
C ALA A 56 7.14 -0.94 24.26
N TYR A 57 7.27 -1.99 23.45
CA TYR A 57 7.69 -3.31 23.92
C TYR A 57 9.11 -3.28 24.50
N TRP A 58 10.02 -2.53 23.89
CA TRP A 58 11.38 -2.36 24.38
C TRP A 58 11.42 -1.68 25.74
N ASN A 59 10.60 -0.65 25.97
CA ASN A 59 10.53 0.03 27.27
C ASN A 59 10.15 -0.92 28.41
N ASP A 60 9.33 -1.94 28.12
CA ASP A 60 8.87 -2.90 29.12
C ASP A 60 9.82 -4.10 29.28
N ASN A 61 10.53 -4.50 28.22
CA ASN A 61 11.28 -5.77 28.17
C ASN A 61 12.79 -5.62 27.95
N ALA A 62 13.29 -4.40 27.72
CA ALA A 62 14.67 -4.07 27.35
C ALA A 62 15.19 -4.84 26.11
N THR A 63 14.27 -5.36 25.28
CA THR A 63 14.57 -6.01 24.01
C THR A 63 13.44 -5.75 23.03
N TYR A 64 13.77 -5.69 21.73
CA TYR A 64 12.75 -5.67 20.69
C TYR A 64 12.14 -7.05 20.50
N TYR A 65 10.89 -7.09 20.06
CA TYR A 65 10.15 -8.32 19.84
C TYR A 65 10.55 -9.00 18.54
N ASN A 66 10.81 -10.31 18.61
CA ASN A 66 11.26 -11.13 17.49
C ASN A 66 10.26 -12.24 17.07
N GLY A 67 9.00 -12.15 17.50
CA GLY A 67 7.99 -13.17 17.20
C GLY A 67 7.12 -12.85 15.99
N SER A 68 6.20 -13.77 15.71
CA SER A 68 5.18 -13.59 14.67
C SER A 68 4.12 -12.56 15.08
N ILE A 69 3.63 -11.81 14.11
CA ILE A 69 2.60 -10.78 14.26
C ILE A 69 1.38 -11.23 13.42
N PRO A 70 0.12 -11.01 13.86
CA PRO A 70 -0.28 -10.32 15.10
C PRO A 70 -0.11 -11.17 16.36
N THR A 71 0.11 -10.50 17.49
CA THR A 71 0.26 -11.12 18.81
C THR A 71 -0.29 -10.19 19.88
N ALA A 72 -0.64 -10.71 21.06
CA ALA A 72 -1.02 -9.88 22.21
C ALA A 72 0.20 -9.23 22.89
N SER A 73 1.39 -9.79 22.70
CA SER A 73 2.64 -9.26 23.30
C SER A 73 3.10 -7.97 22.64
N LEU A 74 2.77 -7.77 21.37
CA LEU A 74 2.95 -6.51 20.68
C LEU A 74 1.56 -5.90 20.49
N VAL A 75 1.25 -4.78 21.13
CA VAL A 75 -0.06 -4.10 21.02
C VAL A 75 -0.19 -3.45 19.64
N TYR A 76 -0.21 -4.27 18.60
CA TYR A 76 -0.16 -3.92 17.20
C TYR A 76 -0.79 -5.01 16.35
N ASN A 77 -1.67 -4.62 15.43
CA ASN A 77 -2.29 -5.49 14.46
C ASN A 77 -2.12 -4.88 13.05
N PRO A 78 -1.57 -5.62 12.07
CA PRO A 78 -1.46 -5.13 10.70
C PRO A 78 -2.80 -4.78 10.06
N SER A 79 -2.76 -3.87 9.10
CA SER A 79 -3.94 -3.58 8.27
C SER A 79 -4.33 -4.80 7.44
N LEU A 80 -5.60 -4.88 7.03
CA LEU A 80 -6.09 -5.95 6.17
C LEU A 80 -5.23 -6.08 4.92
N SER A 81 -4.91 -7.32 4.56
CA SER A 81 -4.07 -7.67 3.39
C SER A 81 -2.60 -7.24 3.47
N VAL A 82 -2.14 -6.67 4.59
CA VAL A 82 -0.72 -6.43 4.88
C VAL A 82 -0.17 -7.57 5.74
N ALA A 83 0.94 -8.15 5.32
CA ALA A 83 1.70 -9.10 6.11
C ALA A 83 3.01 -8.46 6.57
N ILE A 84 3.34 -8.60 7.86
CA ILE A 84 4.58 -8.09 8.44
C ILE A 84 5.40 -9.25 8.99
N SER A 85 6.69 -9.23 8.68
CA SER A 85 7.66 -10.16 9.20
C SER A 85 8.82 -9.39 9.83
N VAL A 86 9.09 -9.66 11.11
CA VAL A 86 10.32 -9.20 11.76
C VAL A 86 11.46 -10.10 11.29
N GLN A 87 12.53 -9.50 10.76
CA GLN A 87 13.66 -10.21 10.16
C GLN A 87 14.82 -10.34 11.14
N ALA A 88 15.00 -9.34 12.00
CA ALA A 88 15.95 -9.36 13.09
C ALA A 88 15.40 -8.50 14.24
N ALA A 89 15.59 -8.94 15.48
CA ALA A 89 15.36 -8.12 16.65
C ALA A 89 16.38 -8.48 17.74
N THR A 90 16.97 -7.46 18.33
CA THR A 90 17.94 -7.55 19.42
C THR A 90 17.56 -6.56 20.52
N ASN A 91 18.41 -6.36 21.52
CA ASN A 91 18.23 -5.28 22.49
C ASN A 91 18.63 -3.89 21.95
N ALA A 92 19.35 -3.82 20.84
CA ALA A 92 19.91 -2.58 20.31
C ALA A 92 19.38 -2.20 18.91
N GLY A 93 18.48 -3.01 18.34
CA GLY A 93 17.85 -2.71 17.06
C GLY A 93 16.94 -3.83 16.56
N TRP A 94 16.08 -3.50 15.60
CA TRP A 94 15.19 -4.42 14.92
C TRP A 94 14.97 -4.05 13.46
N SER A 95 14.51 -5.00 12.65
CA SER A 95 14.16 -4.80 11.25
C SER A 95 12.92 -5.60 10.89
N ALA A 96 12.10 -5.06 10.00
CA ALA A 96 10.92 -5.74 9.48
C ALA A 96 10.67 -5.45 8.01
N LYS A 97 9.95 -6.38 7.38
CA LYS A 97 9.47 -6.30 6.01
C LYS A 97 7.95 -6.42 5.99
N ALA A 98 7.31 -5.49 5.31
CA ALA A 98 5.88 -5.47 5.02
C ALA A 98 5.64 -5.81 3.55
N THR A 99 4.66 -6.68 3.29
CA THR A 99 4.16 -7.03 1.95
C THR A 99 2.64 -6.90 1.92
N HIS A 100 2.07 -6.77 0.73
CA HIS A 100 0.63 -6.67 0.54
C HIS A 100 0.16 -7.69 -0.51
N THR A 101 -0.99 -8.32 -0.32
CA THR A 101 -1.46 -9.41 -1.20
C THR A 101 -1.76 -8.98 -2.64
N HIS A 102 -2.01 -7.69 -2.86
CA HIS A 102 -2.39 -7.11 -4.16
C HIS A 102 -1.28 -6.32 -4.88
N THR A 103 -0.04 -6.35 -4.40
CA THR A 103 1.11 -5.76 -5.11
C THR A 103 2.36 -6.58 -4.85
N ASN A 104 3.30 -6.55 -5.80
CA ASN A 104 4.62 -7.19 -5.64
C ASN A 104 5.63 -6.28 -4.93
N VAL A 105 5.24 -5.04 -4.60
CA VAL A 105 6.08 -4.11 -3.85
C VAL A 105 6.18 -4.57 -2.40
N ALA A 106 7.40 -4.61 -1.88
CA ALA A 106 7.67 -4.82 -0.47
C ALA A 106 8.27 -3.56 0.15
N CYS A 107 7.83 -3.23 1.36
CA CYS A 107 8.41 -2.16 2.16
C CYS A 107 9.26 -2.75 3.28
N ALA A 108 10.35 -2.08 3.63
CA ALA A 108 11.18 -2.49 4.77
C ALA A 108 11.56 -1.29 5.62
N LEU A 109 11.89 -1.57 6.88
CA LEU A 109 12.40 -0.63 7.87
C LEU A 109 13.40 -1.37 8.76
N PHE A 110 14.48 -0.69 9.13
CA PHE A 110 15.36 -1.13 10.21
C PHE A 110 15.72 0.06 11.10
N ILE A 111 15.91 -0.22 12.38
CA ILE A 111 16.24 0.73 13.44
C ILE A 111 17.35 0.13 14.30
N GLY A 112 18.28 0.97 14.75
CA GLY A 112 19.40 0.62 15.60
C GLY A 112 20.40 -0.28 14.89
N SER A 113 21.08 -1.14 15.67
CA SER A 113 22.13 -2.03 15.18
C SER A 113 21.64 -3.26 14.40
N ALA A 114 20.38 -3.26 13.93
CA ALA A 114 19.86 -4.35 13.13
C ALA A 114 20.42 -4.31 11.71
N SER A 115 20.64 -5.50 11.13
CA SER A 115 21.05 -5.62 9.73
C SER A 115 20.01 -4.98 8.82
N ALA A 116 20.48 -4.19 7.84
CA ALA A 116 19.62 -3.60 6.82
C ALA A 116 18.86 -4.70 6.06
N VAL A 117 17.58 -4.45 5.79
CA VAL A 117 16.68 -5.36 5.06
C VAL A 117 16.23 -4.67 3.80
N ALA A 118 16.55 -5.25 2.64
CA ALA A 118 16.12 -4.70 1.35
C ALA A 118 14.58 -4.56 1.29
N PRO A 119 14.04 -3.43 0.81
CA PRO A 119 14.71 -2.25 0.20
C PRO A 119 15.39 -1.23 1.13
N ALA A 120 15.20 -1.30 2.45
CA ALA A 120 15.72 -0.27 3.34
C ALA A 120 17.24 -0.35 3.44
N THR A 121 17.91 0.73 3.04
CA THR A 121 19.38 0.89 3.09
C THR A 121 19.81 1.92 4.13
N THR A 122 18.88 2.78 4.58
CA THR A 122 19.13 3.83 5.57
C THR A 122 18.27 3.59 6.80
N GLU A 123 18.88 3.70 7.98
CA GLU A 123 18.21 3.49 9.26
C GLU A 123 17.05 4.48 9.44
N GLY A 124 15.92 4.02 9.99
CA GLY A 124 14.76 4.86 10.27
C GLY A 124 14.00 5.35 9.03
N GLN A 125 14.46 5.03 7.82
CA GLN A 125 13.77 5.36 6.57
C GLN A 125 13.05 4.15 6.01
N ILE A 126 11.74 4.29 5.78
CA ILE A 126 10.94 3.26 5.12
C ILE A 126 11.16 3.34 3.62
N ALA A 127 11.79 2.32 3.05
CA ALA A 127 11.93 2.15 1.62
C ALA A 127 10.94 1.11 1.10
N CYS A 128 10.52 1.21 -0.16
CA CYS A 128 9.63 0.25 -0.81
C CYS A 128 10.10 0.00 -2.24
N GLN A 129 10.15 -1.27 -2.66
CA GLN A 129 10.50 -1.67 -4.03
C GLN A 129 9.79 -2.97 -4.41
#